data_AF-A0A9X3EZG9-F1
#
_entry.id   AF-A0A9X3EZG9-F1
#
_cell.length_a   1.000
_cell.length_b   1.000
_cell.length_c   1.000
_cell.angle_alpha   90.00
_cell.angle_beta   90.00
_cell.angle_gamma   90.00
#
_symmetry.space_group_name_H-M   'P 1'
#
loop_
_entity.id
_entity.type
_entity.pdbx_description
1 polymer ?
#
loop_
_entity_poly.entity_id
_entity_poly.type
_entity_poly.pdbx_seq_one_letter_code
_entity_poly.pdbx_strand_id
1 'polypeptide(L)'
;MALVNIYGTSEAAATEGWGDCTHRRLEPALAALLPNGWAWDREDPVQKALIAAHGAELSRVEVRAAALERELDPSTTFELLPDWEEMLGLPDCAQPVTLEARQAAVIAKLLAQAGHDQGLGYWLSVLEALMYPLQWLEKSPLATSCIDTCNSPLFSDEWEAVWSLVIESGLDDALLACVVNHQALIHTLPKVHVLWQQAGVTNGDEFIRAIASTMNGYTVAIGEDAALLRAKPGASEWEVWLMPSGDDFYAACHAGVEGTRLVAMGTAGVVFYSDNGGANWTAGNGAAIAKDVRGVSRGHAADAVVVAVGDSGGCYRSTDAGATWGVVVSATAADLYAVTRCQGAMVAVGFDGQVVRSTNSGSTWASIIGPVNAGEHLYGVSAWLLTVVAVGAGGIIRISEDGGLSWKPVPSPTTMTLRAVHRSPSGRWTAAGFGGTIIQSLDEGKTWVLRQVLSFTDLWAVGSDWPVGRAVAAGEDGNIFVE
;
A
#
# COMPACT_ATOMS: atom_id res chain seq x y z
N MET A 1 16.60 20.39 9.81
CA MET A 1 17.73 20.06 10.70
C MET A 1 17.93 21.25 11.65
N ALA A 2 17.78 21.07 12.96
CA ALA A 2 17.96 22.13 13.95
C ALA A 2 19.19 21.82 14.81
N LEU A 3 20.01 22.83 15.09
CA LEU A 3 21.17 22.71 15.99
C LEU A 3 20.93 23.55 17.24
N VAL A 4 20.89 22.86 18.38
CA VAL A 4 20.89 23.46 19.73
C VAL A 4 22.32 23.46 20.25
N ASN A 5 22.76 24.62 20.76
CA ASN A 5 24.06 24.80 21.40
C ASN A 5 23.98 24.39 22.88
N ILE A 6 24.78 23.41 23.28
CA ILE A 6 24.89 22.91 24.66
C ILE A 6 26.34 22.95 25.13
N TYR A 7 26.87 24.13 25.46
CA TYR A 7 27.76 24.32 26.62
C TYR A 7 27.66 25.78 27.07
N GLY A 8 27.12 25.98 28.27
CA GLY A 8 26.98 27.30 28.89
C GLY A 8 28.17 27.65 29.78
N THR A 9 28.59 28.91 29.71
CA THR A 9 28.97 29.70 30.88
C THR A 9 28.48 31.12 30.67
N SER A 10 27.77 31.60 31.69
CA SER A 10 27.12 32.90 31.77
C SER A 10 28.12 34.04 31.96
N GLU A 11 28.16 34.97 31.01
CA GLU A 11 28.42 36.38 31.28
C GLU A 11 27.67 37.20 30.23
N ALA A 12 26.91 38.19 30.70
CA ALA A 12 26.04 39.03 29.89
C ALA A 12 26.88 39.89 28.94
N ALA A 13 26.95 39.49 27.68
CA ALA A 13 27.35 40.35 26.58
C ALA A 13 26.12 40.62 25.72
N ALA A 14 25.88 41.91 25.49
CA ALA A 14 24.72 42.46 24.84
C ALA A 14 24.45 41.80 23.48
N THR A 15 23.16 41.70 23.18
CA THR A 15 22.60 41.67 21.84
C THR A 15 23.13 42.87 21.04
N GLU A 16 24.31 42.74 20.44
CA GLU A 16 24.68 43.48 19.24
C GLU A 16 24.36 42.57 18.06
N GLY A 17 23.42 43.03 17.25
CA GLY A 17 22.92 42.28 16.12
C GLY A 17 24.04 41.93 15.14
N TRP A 18 23.80 40.85 14.39
CA TRP A 18 24.39 40.67 13.07
C TRP A 18 23.80 41.66 12.06
N GLY A 19 23.72 42.94 12.45
CA GLY A 19 23.37 44.07 11.64
C GLY A 19 24.60 44.97 11.58
N ASP A 20 25.04 45.29 10.36
CA ASP A 20 26.19 46.13 10.04
C ASP A 20 27.60 45.53 10.24
N CYS A 21 27.90 44.45 9.51
CA CYS A 21 29.16 44.46 8.75
C CYS A 21 28.99 45.50 7.63
N THR A 22 29.12 46.79 7.96
CA THR A 22 29.25 47.82 6.93
C THR A 22 30.48 47.46 6.09
N HIS A 23 30.25 47.13 4.83
CA HIS A 23 31.27 46.75 3.86
C HIS A 23 32.54 47.61 4.05
N ARG A 24 33.67 46.96 4.33
CA ARG A 24 34.92 47.66 4.63
C ARG A 24 35.23 48.56 3.44
N ARG A 25 35.34 49.88 3.65
CA ARG A 25 35.96 50.74 2.64
C ARG A 25 37.41 50.27 2.51
N LEU A 26 37.78 49.72 1.36
CA LEU A 26 39.11 49.16 1.12
C LEU A 26 40.11 50.25 0.75
N GLU A 27 39.66 51.47 0.46
CA GLU A 27 40.49 52.65 0.22
C GLU A 27 41.53 52.90 1.35
N PRO A 28 41.14 53.03 2.64
CA PRO A 28 42.11 53.21 3.73
C PRO A 28 43.03 51.99 3.94
N ALA A 29 42.54 50.78 3.63
CA ALA A 29 43.34 49.56 3.74
C ALA A 29 44.44 49.50 2.67
N LEU A 30 44.11 49.82 1.42
CA LEU A 30 45.09 49.90 0.32
C LEU A 30 46.11 51.01 0.55
N ALA A 31 45.67 52.17 1.04
CA ALA A 31 46.57 53.27 1.36
C ALA A 31 47.58 52.88 2.47
N ALA A 32 47.14 52.09 3.46
CA ALA A 32 48.01 51.61 4.53
C ALA A 32 49.05 50.58 4.05
N LEU A 33 48.75 49.82 2.99
CA LEU A 33 49.62 48.80 2.41
C LEU A 33 50.71 49.35 1.47
N LEU A 34 50.70 50.65 1.18
CA LEU A 34 51.78 51.26 0.38
C LEU A 34 53.15 51.07 1.06
N PRO A 35 54.18 50.61 0.33
CA PRO A 35 55.52 50.49 0.89
C PRO A 35 56.04 51.83 1.43
N ASN A 36 56.78 51.78 2.52
CA ASN A 36 57.46 52.96 3.06
C ASN A 36 58.75 53.22 2.25
N GLY A 37 58.95 54.44 1.76
CA GLY A 37 60.19 54.84 1.10
C GLY A 37 60.03 56.06 0.20
N TRP A 38 61.15 56.70 -0.16
CA TRP A 38 61.15 57.94 -0.96
C TRP A 38 60.61 57.77 -2.39
N ALA A 39 60.49 56.53 -2.87
CA ALA A 39 59.90 56.24 -4.18
C ALA A 39 58.36 56.28 -4.19
N TRP A 40 57.70 56.27 -3.03
CA TRP A 40 56.25 56.24 -2.89
C TRP A 40 55.79 57.46 -2.09
N ASP A 41 55.58 58.57 -2.78
CA ASP A 41 55.06 59.78 -2.15
C ASP A 41 53.58 59.58 -1.81
N ARG A 42 53.31 59.38 -0.51
CA ARG A 42 51.96 59.17 0.01
C ARG A 42 51.08 60.41 -0.12
N GLU A 43 51.67 61.59 -0.36
CA GLU A 43 50.95 62.83 -0.55
C GLU A 43 50.68 63.15 -2.04
N ASP A 44 51.21 62.35 -2.98
CA ASP A 44 51.01 62.56 -4.42
C ASP A 44 49.52 62.45 -4.80
N PRO A 45 48.93 63.49 -5.41
CA PRO A 45 47.50 63.54 -5.69
C PRO A 45 47.05 62.50 -6.73
N VAL A 46 47.92 62.13 -7.68
CA VAL A 46 47.59 61.12 -8.70
C VAL A 46 47.58 59.73 -8.07
N GLN A 47 48.57 59.42 -7.24
CA GLN A 47 48.65 58.16 -6.50
C GLN A 47 47.48 57.99 -5.52
N LYS A 48 47.10 59.06 -4.80
CA LYS A 48 45.90 59.06 -3.95
C LYS A 48 44.62 58.80 -4.74
N ALA A 49 44.45 59.47 -5.88
CA ALA A 49 43.28 59.28 -6.74
C ALA A 49 43.21 57.85 -7.30
N LEU A 50 44.36 57.28 -7.69
CA LEU A 50 44.45 55.91 -8.19
C LEU A 50 44.07 54.88 -7.12
N ILE A 51 44.60 55.03 -5.90
CA ILE A 51 44.31 54.13 -4.78
C ILE A 51 42.85 54.24 -4.35
N ALA A 52 42.30 55.45 -4.30
CA ALA A 52 40.89 55.66 -4.03
C ALA A 52 40.01 54.96 -5.09
N ALA A 53 40.32 55.12 -6.38
CA ALA A 53 39.58 54.45 -7.45
C ALA A 53 39.66 52.91 -7.36
N HIS A 54 40.85 52.34 -7.09
CA HIS A 54 41.01 50.90 -6.91
C HIS A 54 40.30 50.39 -5.65
N GLY A 55 40.36 51.14 -4.55
CA GLY A 55 39.66 50.81 -3.32
C GLY A 55 38.15 50.83 -3.48
N ALA A 56 37.62 51.82 -4.20
CA ALA A 56 36.21 51.91 -4.54
C ALA A 56 35.75 50.70 -5.37
N GLU A 57 36.51 50.31 -6.40
CA GLU A 57 36.18 49.12 -7.22
C GLU A 57 36.28 47.81 -6.44
N LEU A 58 37.32 47.62 -5.62
CA LEU A 58 37.42 46.43 -4.78
C LEU A 58 36.29 46.35 -3.76
N SER A 59 35.93 47.48 -3.12
CA SER A 59 34.79 47.52 -2.22
C SER A 59 33.48 47.21 -2.96
N ARG A 60 33.32 47.68 -4.20
CA ARG A 60 32.16 47.34 -5.05
C ARG A 60 32.10 45.84 -5.34
N VAL A 61 33.23 45.21 -5.64
CA VAL A 61 33.33 43.75 -5.89
C VAL A 61 33.04 42.96 -4.61
N GLU A 62 33.57 43.35 -3.46
CA GLU A 62 33.33 42.70 -2.17
C GLU A 62 31.85 42.78 -1.77
N VAL A 63 31.21 43.94 -1.95
CA VAL A 63 29.77 44.10 -1.75
C VAL A 63 28.97 43.15 -2.64
N ARG A 64 29.39 42.98 -3.90
CA ARG A 64 28.72 42.09 -4.85
C ARG A 64 28.92 40.61 -4.49
N ALA A 65 30.13 40.22 -4.08
CA ALA A 65 30.41 38.86 -3.62
C ALA A 65 29.54 38.48 -2.40
N ALA A 66 29.39 39.38 -1.43
CA ALA A 66 28.50 39.17 -0.29
C ALA A 66 27.00 39.17 -0.68
N ALA A 67 26.62 39.85 -1.76
CA ALA A 67 25.26 39.78 -2.29
C ALA A 67 24.98 38.41 -2.93
N LEU A 68 25.96 37.82 -3.63
CA LEU A 68 25.85 36.48 -4.22
C LEU A 68 25.61 35.39 -3.16
N GLU A 69 26.16 35.53 -1.95
CA GLU A 69 25.86 34.60 -0.84
C GLU A 69 24.38 34.60 -0.46
N ARG A 70 23.69 35.75 -0.56
CA ARG A 70 22.23 35.83 -0.35
C ARG A 70 21.47 35.17 -1.48
N GLU A 71 21.99 35.19 -2.71
CA GLU A 71 21.39 34.55 -3.87
C GLU A 71 21.46 33.01 -3.86
N LEU A 72 22.14 32.42 -2.87
CA LEU A 72 22.00 31.00 -2.52
C LEU A 72 20.59 30.69 -2.00
N ASP A 73 19.84 31.69 -1.50
CA ASP A 73 18.42 31.55 -1.24
C ASP A 73 17.64 31.82 -2.55
N PRO A 74 16.92 30.82 -3.09
CA PRO A 74 16.15 30.95 -4.34
C PRO A 74 15.05 32.03 -4.26
N SER A 75 14.62 32.43 -3.05
CA SER A 75 13.65 33.51 -2.88
C SER A 75 14.22 34.91 -3.06
N THR A 76 15.55 35.04 -3.06
CA THR A 76 16.24 36.32 -3.22
C THR A 76 17.23 36.36 -4.39
N THR A 77 17.32 35.26 -5.15
CA THR A 77 18.24 35.12 -6.29
C THR A 77 17.88 36.01 -7.48
N PHE A 78 18.88 36.60 -8.14
CA PHE A 78 18.66 37.45 -9.32
C PHE A 78 19.68 37.18 -10.41
N GLU A 79 20.98 37.27 -10.11
CA GLU A 79 22.06 36.94 -11.04
C GLU A 79 22.27 35.44 -11.15
N LEU A 80 22.12 34.68 -10.05
CA LEU A 80 22.22 33.21 -10.06
C LEU A 80 20.92 32.51 -10.50
N LEU A 81 19.87 33.28 -10.81
CA LEU A 81 18.58 32.72 -11.21
C LEU A 81 18.69 31.78 -12.43
N PRO A 82 19.46 32.09 -13.50
CA PRO A 82 19.63 31.16 -14.62
C PRO A 82 20.31 29.85 -14.22
N ASP A 83 21.26 29.89 -13.28
CA ASP A 83 21.95 28.67 -12.81
C ASP A 83 20.99 27.78 -12.00
N TRP A 84 20.13 28.39 -11.18
CA TRP A 84 19.05 27.69 -10.47
C TRP A 84 18.04 27.09 -11.45
N GLU A 85 17.65 27.83 -12.48
CA GLU A 85 16.74 27.35 -13.52
C GLU A 85 17.35 26.19 -14.30
N GLU A 86 18.62 26.27 -14.69
CA GLU A 86 19.35 25.19 -15.36
C GLU A 86 19.44 23.94 -14.48
N MET A 87 19.81 24.10 -13.21
CA MET A 87 19.88 23.00 -12.24
C MET A 87 18.54 22.29 -12.06
N LEU A 88 17.43 23.03 -12.10
CA LEU A 88 16.07 22.52 -11.87
C LEU A 88 15.30 22.20 -13.17
N GLY A 89 15.91 22.46 -14.33
CA GLY A 89 15.35 22.27 -15.67
C GLY A 89 14.17 23.17 -16.02
N LEU A 90 14.17 24.41 -15.52
CA LEU A 90 13.19 25.46 -15.82
C LEU A 90 13.63 26.28 -17.06
N PRO A 91 12.69 26.98 -17.76
CA PRO A 91 11.26 27.06 -17.51
C PRO A 91 10.48 25.85 -18.05
N ASP A 92 9.46 25.45 -17.30
CA ASP A 92 8.52 24.38 -17.69
C ASP A 92 7.52 24.90 -18.77
N CYS A 93 6.38 24.24 -18.96
CA CYS A 93 5.44 24.48 -20.08
C CYS A 93 4.89 25.91 -20.19
N ALA A 94 5.08 26.73 -19.15
CA ALA A 94 4.83 28.16 -19.16
C ALA A 94 6.15 28.88 -18.88
N GLN A 95 6.48 29.89 -19.70
CA GLN A 95 7.62 30.77 -19.41
C GLN A 95 7.15 31.91 -18.50
N PRO A 96 7.54 31.92 -17.21
CA PRO A 96 7.24 33.05 -16.35
C PRO A 96 7.94 34.29 -16.88
N VAL A 97 7.17 35.37 -17.07
CA VAL A 97 7.63 36.58 -17.77
C VAL A 97 8.24 37.60 -16.79
N THR A 98 7.98 37.45 -15.48
CA THR A 98 8.48 38.36 -14.43
C THR A 98 9.53 37.68 -13.55
N LEU A 99 10.40 38.48 -12.93
CA LEU A 99 11.42 38.00 -12.01
C LEU A 99 10.80 37.23 -10.83
N GLU A 100 9.74 37.79 -10.25
CA GLU A 100 9.07 37.19 -9.09
C GLU A 100 8.43 35.84 -9.43
N ALA A 101 7.87 35.71 -10.65
CA ALA A 101 7.28 34.46 -11.11
C ALA A 101 8.36 33.39 -11.38
N ARG A 102 9.54 33.79 -11.89
CA ARG A 102 10.69 32.90 -12.08
C ARG A 102 11.26 32.40 -10.75
N GLN A 103 11.45 33.31 -9.78
CA GLN A 103 11.86 32.95 -8.41
C GLN A 103 10.85 31.99 -7.75
N ALA A 104 9.55 32.27 -7.87
CA ALA A 104 8.50 31.40 -7.33
C ALA A 104 8.51 30.00 -7.95
N ALA A 105 8.80 29.90 -9.26
CA ALA A 105 8.91 28.61 -9.95
C ALA A 105 10.11 27.79 -9.44
N VAL A 106 11.27 28.43 -9.23
CA VAL A 106 12.46 27.81 -8.62
C VAL A 106 12.15 27.28 -7.22
N ILE A 107 11.51 28.09 -6.36
CA ILE A 107 11.12 27.68 -5.00
C ILE A 107 10.14 26.51 -5.03
N ALA A 108 9.10 26.58 -5.88
CA ALA A 108 8.11 25.52 -6.01
C ALA A 108 8.76 24.19 -6.42
N LYS A 109 9.70 24.22 -7.36
CA LYS A 109 10.43 23.03 -7.82
C LYS A 109 11.37 22.47 -6.74
N LEU A 110 12.09 23.33 -6.02
CA LEU A 110 12.93 22.95 -4.89
C LEU A 110 12.12 22.30 -3.76
N LEU A 111 10.94 22.86 -3.43
CA LEU A 111 10.05 22.28 -2.43
C LEU A 111 9.44 20.94 -2.90
N ALA A 112 9.17 20.79 -4.19
CA ALA A 112 8.72 19.51 -4.77
C ALA A 112 9.82 18.42 -4.73
N GLN A 113 11.10 18.79 -4.77
CA GLN A 113 12.23 17.86 -4.65
C GLN A 113 12.68 17.61 -3.20
N ALA A 114 12.59 18.62 -2.32
CA ALA A 114 13.03 18.55 -0.92
C ALA A 114 11.93 18.10 0.06
N GLY A 115 10.67 18.07 -0.39
CA GLY A 115 9.57 17.47 0.34
C GLY A 115 9.68 15.95 0.29
N HIS A 116 10.00 15.36 1.44
CA HIS A 116 9.78 13.95 1.70
C HIS A 116 8.38 13.54 1.18
N ASP A 117 8.37 12.45 0.43
CA ASP A 117 7.20 11.73 -0.09
C ASP A 117 6.73 12.18 -1.49
N GLN A 118 7.50 11.84 -2.53
CA GLN A 118 6.94 11.49 -3.86
C GLN A 118 6.04 10.23 -3.78
N GLY A 119 5.25 10.11 -2.71
CA GLY A 119 4.25 9.09 -2.51
C GLY A 119 3.02 9.38 -3.35
N LEU A 120 2.06 8.47 -3.26
CA LEU A 120 0.85 8.49 -4.06
C LEU A 120 0.11 9.85 -4.05
N GLY A 121 -0.01 10.50 -2.89
CA GLY A 121 -0.78 11.74 -2.74
C GLY A 121 -0.26 12.91 -3.59
N TYR A 122 1.05 13.01 -3.79
CA TYR A 122 1.67 14.01 -4.67
C TYR A 122 1.28 13.75 -6.14
N TRP A 123 1.39 12.51 -6.60
CA TRP A 123 1.04 12.14 -7.97
C TRP A 123 -0.46 12.29 -8.26
N LEU A 124 -1.32 12.05 -7.27
CA LEU A 124 -2.76 12.29 -7.38
C LEU A 124 -3.08 13.79 -7.57
N SER A 125 -2.41 14.68 -6.83
CA SER A 125 -2.65 16.13 -6.95
C SER A 125 -2.18 16.68 -8.29
N VAL A 126 -1.10 16.13 -8.86
CA VAL A 126 -0.63 16.46 -10.22
C VAL A 126 -1.66 16.04 -11.27
N LEU A 127 -2.20 14.82 -11.19
CA LEU A 127 -3.22 14.34 -12.14
C LEU A 127 -4.53 15.14 -12.03
N GLU A 128 -4.96 15.49 -10.82
CA GLU A 128 -6.13 16.33 -10.58
C GLU A 128 -5.96 17.74 -11.16
N ALA A 129 -4.79 18.37 -10.96
CA ALA A 129 -4.48 19.68 -11.53
C ALA A 129 -4.47 19.68 -13.06
N LEU A 130 -4.08 18.56 -13.66
CA LEU A 130 -4.09 18.36 -15.12
C LEU A 130 -5.46 17.90 -15.66
N MET A 131 -6.48 17.78 -14.81
CA MET A 131 -7.82 17.29 -15.16
C MET A 131 -7.82 15.91 -15.83
N TYR A 132 -6.87 15.05 -15.48
CA TYR A 132 -6.87 13.65 -15.91
C TYR A 132 -7.60 12.79 -14.87
N PRO A 133 -8.84 12.33 -15.14
CA PRO A 133 -9.54 11.43 -14.23
C PRO A 133 -8.78 10.11 -14.08
N LEU A 134 -8.39 9.80 -12.84
CA LEU A 134 -7.73 8.55 -12.48
C LEU A 134 -8.74 7.40 -12.49
N GLN A 135 -8.45 6.32 -13.22
CA GLN A 135 -9.27 5.10 -13.21
C GLN A 135 -8.72 4.02 -12.28
N TRP A 136 -7.39 3.92 -12.20
CA TRP A 136 -6.73 2.80 -11.54
C TRP A 136 -5.32 3.17 -11.10
N LEU A 137 -4.90 2.55 -10.01
CA LEU A 137 -3.64 2.77 -9.34
C LEU A 137 -3.19 1.48 -8.64
N GLU A 138 -2.08 0.91 -9.05
CA GLU A 138 -1.50 -0.27 -8.40
C GLU A 138 -0.08 0.02 -7.94
N LYS A 139 0.26 -0.37 -6.71
CA LYS A 139 1.66 -0.45 -6.29
C LYS A 139 2.28 -1.67 -6.97
N SER A 140 3.33 -1.47 -7.76
CA SER A 140 4.01 -2.55 -8.47
C SER A 140 4.49 -3.62 -7.47
N PRO A 141 4.27 -4.91 -7.76
CA PRO A 141 4.77 -6.01 -6.93
C PRO A 141 6.28 -6.26 -7.09
N LEU A 142 6.98 -5.48 -7.92
CA LEU A 142 8.44 -5.56 -8.11
C LEU A 142 9.18 -4.98 -6.89
N ALA A 143 9.05 -5.64 -5.74
CA ALA A 143 10.00 -5.56 -4.64
C ALA A 143 10.75 -6.89 -4.61
N THR A 144 12.01 -6.91 -5.02
CA THR A 144 12.80 -8.13 -5.11
C THR A 144 13.18 -8.71 -3.75
N SER A 145 13.22 -10.04 -3.72
CA SER A 145 13.82 -10.87 -2.70
C SER A 145 15.34 -11.06 -2.95
N CYS A 146 16.16 -10.66 -1.98
CA CYS A 146 17.43 -11.23 -1.48
C CYS A 146 18.33 -12.18 -2.34
N ILE A 147 18.64 -11.93 -3.62
CA ILE A 147 19.55 -12.83 -4.40
C ILE A 147 20.85 -12.17 -4.91
N ASP A 148 21.18 -10.94 -4.50
CA ASP A 148 22.39 -10.26 -5.05
C ASP A 148 23.71 -10.60 -4.32
N THR A 149 24.81 -10.66 -5.09
CA THR A 149 26.16 -10.96 -4.58
C THR A 149 26.93 -9.70 -4.20
N CYS A 150 27.92 -9.80 -3.30
CA CYS A 150 28.66 -8.69 -2.69
C CYS A 150 29.42 -7.74 -3.64
N ASN A 151 29.46 -8.02 -4.94
CA ASN A 151 30.14 -7.19 -5.95
C ASN A 151 29.18 -6.47 -6.89
N SER A 152 27.86 -6.53 -6.64
CA SER A 152 26.89 -5.71 -7.38
C SER A 152 27.15 -4.21 -7.16
N PRO A 153 26.92 -3.34 -8.17
CA PRO A 153 27.11 -1.90 -8.03
C PRO A 153 26.30 -1.31 -6.86
N LEU A 154 26.86 -0.30 -6.18
CA LEU A 154 26.20 0.45 -5.09
C LEU A 154 25.05 1.38 -5.57
N PHE A 155 24.62 1.23 -6.82
CA PHE A 155 23.45 1.88 -7.41
C PHE A 155 22.62 0.76 -8.07
N SER A 156 21.41 0.55 -7.55
CA SER A 156 20.67 -0.71 -7.64
C SER A 156 19.33 -0.59 -8.39
N ASP A 157 18.58 -1.69 -8.49
CA ASP A 157 17.20 -1.83 -9.01
C ASP A 157 16.16 -1.14 -8.07
N GLU A 158 16.50 0.06 -7.63
CA GLU A 158 15.98 0.84 -6.50
C GLU A 158 14.66 1.60 -6.80
N TRP A 159 13.59 0.90 -7.17
CA TRP A 159 12.25 1.50 -7.17
C TRP A 159 11.30 0.79 -6.17
N GLU A 160 11.50 1.01 -4.87
CA GLU A 160 10.65 0.48 -3.77
C GLU A 160 9.20 1.04 -3.74
N ALA A 161 8.84 1.93 -4.66
CA ALA A 161 7.53 2.58 -4.71
C ALA A 161 7.06 2.91 -6.14
N VAL A 162 7.20 1.97 -7.08
CA VAL A 162 6.57 2.16 -8.41
C VAL A 162 5.05 2.07 -8.27
N TRP A 163 4.35 3.11 -8.71
CA TRP A 163 2.91 3.09 -8.89
C TRP A 163 2.61 3.00 -10.39
N SER A 164 1.76 2.05 -10.77
CA SER A 164 1.18 1.99 -12.10
C SER A 164 -0.14 2.76 -12.06
N LEU A 165 -0.27 3.82 -12.85
CA LEU A 165 -1.46 4.67 -12.91
C LEU A 165 -2.13 4.49 -14.28
N VAL A 166 -3.46 4.41 -14.31
CA VAL A 166 -4.25 4.37 -15.55
C VAL A 166 -5.27 5.51 -15.53
N ILE A 167 -5.34 6.22 -16.65
CA ILE A 167 -6.20 7.39 -16.87
C ILE A 167 -7.08 7.18 -18.13
N GLU A 168 -8.23 7.86 -18.21
CA GLU A 168 -9.28 7.58 -19.21
C GLU A 168 -8.92 7.90 -20.67
N SER A 169 -8.05 8.89 -20.87
CA SER A 169 -7.65 9.41 -22.18
C SER A 169 -6.14 9.34 -22.31
N GLY A 170 -5.62 9.25 -23.54
CA GLY A 170 -4.17 9.25 -23.74
C GLY A 170 -3.54 10.44 -23.01
N LEU A 171 -2.53 10.15 -22.18
CA LEU A 171 -1.68 11.20 -21.64
C LEU A 171 -1.03 11.91 -22.82
N ASP A 172 -1.02 13.24 -22.78
CA ASP A 172 -0.08 13.97 -23.59
C ASP A 172 1.30 13.76 -22.95
N ASP A 173 2.04 12.79 -23.46
CA ASP A 173 3.37 12.43 -22.98
C ASP A 173 4.32 13.65 -22.96
N ALA A 174 4.12 14.61 -23.86
CA ALA A 174 4.90 15.84 -23.89
C ALA A 174 4.49 16.78 -22.75
N LEU A 175 3.20 16.91 -22.44
CA LEU A 175 2.70 17.69 -21.29
C LEU A 175 3.17 17.07 -19.96
N LEU A 176 3.06 15.76 -19.80
CA LEU A 176 3.48 15.10 -18.56
C LEU A 176 5.00 15.15 -18.39
N ALA A 177 5.78 14.83 -19.43
CA ALA A 177 7.25 14.96 -19.40
C ALA A 177 7.70 16.39 -19.08
N CYS A 178 6.94 17.38 -19.56
CA CYS A 178 7.15 18.79 -19.28
C CYS A 178 6.83 19.16 -17.82
N VAL A 179 5.80 18.56 -17.20
CA VAL A 179 5.43 18.81 -15.79
C VAL A 179 6.39 18.09 -14.81
N VAL A 180 6.85 16.90 -15.15
CA VAL A 180 7.59 15.99 -14.25
C VAL A 180 9.11 15.97 -14.49
N ASN A 181 9.60 16.75 -15.47
CA ASN A 181 11.00 16.97 -15.82
C ASN A 181 11.88 15.71 -15.84
N HIS A 182 11.81 14.94 -16.93
CA HIS A 182 12.76 13.88 -17.30
C HIS A 182 12.88 12.66 -16.38
N GLN A 183 11.98 12.44 -15.40
CA GLN A 183 11.65 11.04 -15.08
C GLN A 183 10.80 10.50 -16.23
N ALA A 184 11.47 9.84 -17.19
CA ALA A 184 10.76 9.18 -18.27
C ALA A 184 9.69 8.26 -17.67
N LEU A 185 8.45 8.36 -18.17
CA LEU A 185 7.53 7.22 -18.11
C LEU A 185 8.28 6.05 -18.73
N ILE A 186 8.79 5.15 -17.88
CA ILE A 186 9.72 4.10 -18.30
C ILE A 186 9.00 3.18 -19.31
N HIS A 187 7.68 3.01 -19.16
CA HIS A 187 6.86 2.25 -20.10
C HIS A 187 5.41 2.76 -20.16
N THR A 188 4.90 2.99 -21.37
CA THR A 188 3.46 2.94 -21.66
C THR A 188 3.12 1.50 -22.01
N LEU A 189 2.46 0.78 -21.09
CA LEU A 189 1.98 -0.56 -21.40
C LEU A 189 0.78 -0.46 -22.35
N PRO A 190 0.79 -1.12 -23.51
CA PRO A 190 -0.39 -1.20 -24.36
C PRO A 190 -1.50 -1.88 -23.58
N LYS A 191 -2.71 -1.31 -23.67
CA LYS A 191 -3.98 -1.82 -23.11
C LYS A 191 -3.98 -3.34 -22.98
N VAL A 192 -3.76 -3.83 -21.77
CA VAL A 192 -4.29 -5.13 -21.38
C VAL A 192 -5.23 -4.82 -20.24
N HIS A 193 -6.52 -4.73 -20.61
CA HIS A 193 -7.57 -4.92 -19.64
C HIS A 193 -7.21 -6.18 -18.88
N VAL A 194 -7.07 -6.04 -17.57
CA VAL A 194 -7.09 -7.16 -16.63
C VAL A 194 -8.52 -7.69 -16.67
N LEU A 195 -8.84 -8.39 -17.77
CA LEU A 195 -10.07 -9.15 -17.91
C LEU A 195 -9.85 -10.36 -17.05
N TRP A 196 -10.70 -10.56 -16.06
CA TRP A 196 -10.73 -11.81 -15.34
C TRP A 196 -10.93 -12.93 -16.37
N GLN A 197 -9.94 -13.82 -16.44
CA GLN A 197 -9.95 -14.95 -17.36
C GLN A 197 -10.33 -16.20 -16.59
N GLN A 198 -11.18 -17.02 -17.20
CA GLN A 198 -11.45 -18.35 -16.67
C GLN A 198 -10.17 -19.19 -16.76
N ALA A 199 -9.68 -19.64 -15.61
CA ALA A 199 -8.38 -20.32 -15.47
C ALA A 199 -8.51 -21.80 -15.06
N GLY A 200 -9.71 -22.23 -14.65
CA GLY A 200 -9.98 -23.61 -14.26
C GLY A 200 -11.48 -23.87 -14.15
N VAL A 201 -11.88 -25.11 -14.45
CA VAL A 201 -13.25 -25.65 -14.33
C VAL A 201 -13.14 -27.11 -13.90
N THR A 202 -14.03 -27.57 -13.02
CA THR A 202 -14.18 -29.01 -12.70
C THR A 202 -15.05 -29.70 -13.76
N ASN A 203 -15.59 -30.89 -13.47
CA ASN A 203 -16.38 -31.64 -14.45
C ASN A 203 -17.80 -31.10 -14.66
N GLY A 204 -18.16 -30.00 -13.98
CA GLY A 204 -19.46 -29.36 -14.04
C GLY A 204 -20.34 -29.84 -12.90
N ASP A 205 -21.11 -28.90 -12.34
CA ASP A 205 -22.02 -29.02 -11.18
C ASP A 205 -21.39 -28.83 -9.77
N GLU A 206 -20.06 -28.70 -9.64
CA GLU A 206 -19.44 -28.48 -8.32
C GLU A 206 -19.39 -26.99 -7.88
N PHE A 207 -19.56 -26.72 -6.58
CA PHE A 207 -19.50 -25.36 -6.03
C PHE A 207 -18.18 -25.13 -5.32
N ILE A 208 -17.34 -24.21 -5.81
CA ILE A 208 -16.11 -23.82 -5.12
C ILE A 208 -16.42 -22.81 -4.02
N ARG A 209 -16.10 -23.16 -2.77
CA ARG A 209 -16.51 -22.41 -1.57
C ARG A 209 -15.38 -21.65 -0.90
N ALA A 210 -14.13 -22.09 -1.09
CA ALA A 210 -12.98 -21.46 -0.46
C ALA A 210 -11.72 -21.50 -1.33
N ILE A 211 -10.88 -20.47 -1.19
CA ILE A 211 -9.55 -20.39 -1.81
C ILE A 211 -8.54 -20.16 -0.69
N ALA A 212 -7.43 -20.90 -0.71
CA ALA A 212 -6.32 -20.71 0.22
C ALA A 212 -4.98 -20.82 -0.50
N SER A 213 -4.05 -19.95 -0.11
CA SER A 213 -2.69 -19.93 -0.65
C SER A 213 -1.67 -20.10 0.46
N THR A 214 -0.69 -20.96 0.24
CA THR A 214 0.46 -21.13 1.12
C THR A 214 1.51 -20.06 0.84
N MET A 215 2.36 -19.78 1.83
CA MET A 215 3.46 -18.81 1.67
C MET A 215 4.60 -19.31 0.77
N ASN A 216 4.61 -20.60 0.42
CA ASN A 216 5.49 -21.14 -0.62
C ASN A 216 4.83 -21.16 -2.02
N GLY A 217 3.66 -20.53 -2.16
CA GLY A 217 3.05 -20.17 -3.44
C GLY A 217 2.05 -21.17 -4.03
N TYR A 218 1.69 -22.26 -3.33
CA TYR A 218 0.63 -23.14 -3.80
C TYR A 218 -0.72 -22.52 -3.48
N THR A 219 -1.64 -22.58 -4.43
CA THR A 219 -3.02 -22.14 -4.24
C THR A 219 -3.96 -23.31 -4.47
N VAL A 220 -4.93 -23.47 -3.58
CA VAL A 220 -6.01 -24.44 -3.72
C VAL A 220 -7.35 -23.73 -3.73
N ALA A 221 -8.29 -24.26 -4.49
CA ALA A 221 -9.69 -23.92 -4.42
C ALA A 221 -10.46 -25.20 -4.11
N ILE A 222 -11.26 -25.16 -3.05
CA ILE A 222 -11.98 -26.33 -2.55
C ILE A 222 -13.47 -26.05 -2.44
N GLY A 223 -14.25 -27.10 -2.50
CA GLY A 223 -15.70 -26.97 -2.58
C GLY A 223 -16.48 -28.21 -2.17
N GLU A 224 -17.69 -28.26 -2.70
CA GLU A 224 -18.64 -29.36 -2.54
C GLU A 224 -18.25 -30.58 -3.38
N ASP A 225 -18.80 -31.75 -3.04
CA ASP A 225 -18.59 -33.00 -3.78
C ASP A 225 -17.10 -33.36 -4.02
N ALA A 226 -16.25 -33.15 -3.00
CA ALA A 226 -14.81 -33.35 -3.05
C ALA A 226 -14.02 -32.45 -4.01
N ALA A 227 -14.62 -31.39 -4.56
CA ALA A 227 -13.96 -30.53 -5.53
C ALA A 227 -12.65 -29.94 -4.97
N LEU A 228 -11.57 -30.14 -5.71
CA LEU A 228 -10.25 -29.58 -5.41
C LEU A 228 -9.57 -29.16 -6.71
N LEU A 229 -9.35 -27.87 -6.88
CA LEU A 229 -8.45 -27.33 -7.89
C LEU A 229 -7.16 -26.90 -7.23
N ARG A 230 -6.03 -27.14 -7.88
CA ARG A 230 -4.70 -26.85 -7.35
C ARG A 230 -3.82 -26.16 -8.39
N ALA A 231 -3.28 -25.00 -8.03
CA ALA A 231 -2.28 -24.28 -8.79
C ALA A 231 -0.91 -24.35 -8.09
N LYS A 232 0.14 -24.56 -8.89
CA LYS A 232 1.54 -24.50 -8.44
C LYS A 232 2.01 -23.03 -8.36
N PRO A 233 3.08 -22.73 -7.59
CA PRO A 233 3.67 -21.40 -7.55
C PRO A 233 3.98 -20.88 -8.96
N GLY A 234 3.44 -19.70 -9.29
CA GLY A 234 3.65 -19.05 -10.58
C GLY A 234 2.92 -19.68 -11.78
N ALA A 235 2.09 -20.71 -11.58
CA ALA A 235 1.31 -21.29 -12.65
C ALA A 235 0.14 -20.36 -13.06
N SER A 236 -0.20 -20.36 -14.35
CA SER A 236 -1.46 -19.80 -14.87
C SER A 236 -2.57 -20.85 -14.96
N GLU A 237 -2.21 -22.13 -14.88
CA GLU A 237 -3.09 -23.29 -15.06
C GLU A 237 -3.43 -23.94 -13.71
N TRP A 238 -4.66 -24.43 -13.60
CA TRP A 238 -5.13 -25.18 -12.44
C TRP A 238 -5.26 -26.66 -12.77
N GLU A 239 -4.73 -27.50 -11.89
CA GLU A 239 -4.90 -28.94 -11.95
C GLU A 239 -6.18 -29.33 -11.20
N VAL A 240 -7.03 -30.17 -11.80
CA VAL A 240 -8.21 -30.74 -11.14
C VAL A 240 -7.81 -32.00 -10.37
N TRP A 241 -8.15 -32.02 -9.09
CA TRP A 241 -7.91 -33.10 -8.14
C TRP A 241 -9.21 -33.38 -7.38
N LEU A 242 -9.18 -34.36 -6.48
CA LEU A 242 -10.29 -34.65 -5.58
C LEU A 242 -9.79 -34.71 -4.14
N MET A 243 -10.62 -34.23 -3.22
CA MET A 243 -10.41 -34.47 -1.80
C MET A 243 -10.56 -35.98 -1.49
N PRO A 244 -9.91 -36.50 -0.43
CA PRO A 244 -10.01 -37.93 -0.07
C PRO A 244 -11.41 -38.37 0.40
N SER A 245 -12.34 -37.45 0.63
CA SER A 245 -13.73 -37.73 0.98
C SER A 245 -14.69 -36.97 0.06
N GLY A 246 -15.89 -37.52 -0.12
CA GLY A 246 -17.01 -36.89 -0.83
C GLY A 246 -17.82 -35.90 0.00
N ASP A 247 -17.21 -35.35 1.07
CA ASP A 247 -17.86 -34.36 1.92
C ASP A 247 -17.76 -32.95 1.31
N ASP A 248 -18.60 -32.03 1.80
CA ASP A 248 -18.53 -30.63 1.40
C ASP A 248 -17.52 -29.85 2.24
N PHE A 249 -16.67 -29.09 1.56
CA PHE A 249 -15.73 -28.17 2.19
C PHE A 249 -16.16 -26.73 1.96
N TYR A 250 -16.37 -25.98 3.03
CA TYR A 250 -16.86 -24.60 2.98
C TYR A 250 -15.78 -23.56 3.27
N ALA A 251 -14.68 -23.95 3.94
CA ALA A 251 -13.66 -23.02 4.39
C ALA A 251 -12.26 -23.61 4.29
N ALA A 252 -11.29 -22.76 3.90
CA ALA A 252 -9.89 -23.13 3.82
C ALA A 252 -8.99 -21.99 4.32
N CYS A 253 -7.85 -22.33 4.93
CA CYS A 253 -6.79 -21.37 5.19
C CYS A 253 -5.41 -22.04 5.16
N HIS A 254 -4.36 -21.24 5.05
CA HIS A 254 -3.01 -21.69 5.39
C HIS A 254 -2.75 -21.60 6.89
N ALA A 255 -1.88 -22.48 7.39
CA ALA A 255 -1.52 -22.65 8.79
C ALA A 255 -0.09 -23.21 8.91
N GLY A 256 0.33 -23.49 10.15
CA GLY A 256 1.61 -24.12 10.43
C GLY A 256 2.80 -23.19 10.21
N VAL A 257 3.98 -23.69 10.60
CA VAL A 257 5.25 -22.96 10.53
C VAL A 257 5.46 -22.43 9.11
N GLU A 258 5.78 -21.14 9.00
CA GLU A 258 5.96 -20.42 7.73
C GLU A 258 4.71 -20.39 6.84
N GLY A 259 3.54 -20.86 7.29
CA GLY A 259 2.31 -20.85 6.49
C GLY A 259 2.31 -21.83 5.32
N THR A 260 2.95 -22.99 5.50
CA THR A 260 3.11 -24.03 4.47
C THR A 260 2.04 -25.12 4.51
N ARG A 261 1.33 -25.27 5.64
CA ARG A 261 0.22 -26.22 5.77
C ARG A 261 -1.07 -25.59 5.27
N LEU A 262 -1.90 -26.36 4.58
CA LEU A 262 -3.28 -26.01 4.27
C LEU A 262 -4.23 -26.76 5.22
N VAL A 263 -5.31 -26.10 5.63
CA VAL A 263 -6.39 -26.69 6.43
C VAL A 263 -7.70 -26.42 5.72
N ALA A 264 -8.49 -27.47 5.54
CA ALA A 264 -9.79 -27.49 4.87
C ALA A 264 -10.85 -28.04 5.83
N MET A 265 -11.99 -27.36 5.91
CA MET A 265 -13.09 -27.69 6.82
C MET A 265 -14.43 -27.45 6.12
N GLY A 266 -15.48 -28.14 6.55
CA GLY A 266 -16.82 -27.93 6.01
C GLY A 266 -17.90 -28.55 6.88
N THR A 267 -18.56 -29.59 6.38
CA THR A 267 -19.64 -30.27 7.11
C THR A 267 -19.19 -30.79 8.48
N ALA A 268 -20.11 -30.81 9.44
CA ALA A 268 -19.85 -31.20 10.84
C ALA A 268 -18.83 -32.34 10.99
N GLY A 269 -17.71 -32.06 11.66
CA GLY A 269 -16.65 -33.02 11.97
C GLY A 269 -15.60 -33.24 10.88
N VAL A 270 -15.83 -32.72 9.66
CA VAL A 270 -14.91 -32.87 8.53
C VAL A 270 -13.79 -31.85 8.62
N VAL A 271 -12.57 -32.37 8.75
CA VAL A 271 -11.35 -31.57 8.70
C VAL A 271 -10.24 -32.36 8.02
N PHE A 272 -9.56 -31.71 7.09
CA PHE A 272 -8.37 -32.23 6.44
C PHE A 272 -7.26 -31.18 6.47
N TYR A 273 -6.02 -31.65 6.52
CA TYR A 273 -4.85 -30.79 6.36
C TYR A 273 -3.83 -31.41 5.40
N SER A 274 -3.05 -30.53 4.77
CA SER A 274 -2.02 -30.91 3.79
C SER A 274 -0.73 -30.17 4.08
N ASP A 275 0.38 -30.91 4.14
CA ASP A 275 1.73 -30.36 4.33
C ASP A 275 2.56 -30.23 3.04
N ASN A 276 1.96 -30.55 1.88
CA ASN A 276 2.66 -30.59 0.59
C ASN A 276 1.94 -29.77 -0.50
N GLY A 277 1.38 -28.62 -0.11
CA GLY A 277 0.76 -27.68 -1.05
C GLY A 277 -0.50 -28.23 -1.73
N GLY A 278 -1.29 -29.03 -1.02
CA GLY A 278 -2.60 -29.54 -1.46
C GLY A 278 -2.53 -30.83 -2.27
N ALA A 279 -1.37 -31.49 -2.35
CA ALA A 279 -1.23 -32.73 -3.13
C ALA A 279 -1.70 -33.97 -2.36
N ASN A 280 -1.49 -34.04 -1.05
CA ASN A 280 -2.00 -35.10 -0.18
C ASN A 280 -2.68 -34.49 1.06
N TRP A 281 -3.84 -35.02 1.39
CA TRP A 281 -4.65 -34.55 2.51
C TRP A 281 -4.80 -35.64 3.56
N THR A 282 -4.60 -35.27 4.83
CA THR A 282 -4.73 -36.14 5.99
C THR A 282 -5.94 -35.69 6.81
N ALA A 283 -6.79 -36.64 7.19
CA ALA A 283 -7.93 -36.34 8.06
C ALA A 283 -7.45 -35.90 9.45
N GLY A 284 -7.94 -34.77 9.94
CA GLY A 284 -7.77 -34.32 11.31
C GLY A 284 -8.82 -34.93 12.24
N ASN A 285 -8.62 -34.79 13.55
CA ASN A 285 -9.63 -35.16 14.53
C ASN A 285 -10.59 -33.98 14.77
N GLY A 286 -11.69 -33.99 14.01
CA GLY A 286 -12.78 -33.04 14.11
C GLY A 286 -13.92 -33.44 15.05
N ALA A 287 -13.75 -34.44 15.94
CA ALA A 287 -14.85 -34.98 16.75
C ALA A 287 -15.54 -33.94 17.66
N ALA A 288 -14.87 -32.84 17.98
CA ALA A 288 -15.42 -31.72 18.74
C ALA A 288 -16.33 -30.80 17.90
N ILE A 289 -16.29 -30.89 16.57
CA ILE A 289 -16.99 -30.01 15.63
C ILE A 289 -18.35 -30.63 15.32
N ALA A 290 -19.39 -30.09 15.97
CA ALA A 290 -20.75 -30.61 15.87
C ALA A 290 -21.61 -29.92 14.79
N LYS A 291 -21.10 -28.86 14.15
CA LYS A 291 -21.82 -28.00 13.20
C LYS A 291 -20.92 -27.67 12.01
N ASP A 292 -21.55 -27.25 10.92
CA ASP A 292 -20.84 -26.84 9.72
C ASP A 292 -19.95 -25.62 10.02
N VAL A 293 -18.72 -25.71 9.56
CA VAL A 293 -17.75 -24.62 9.62
C VAL A 293 -17.90 -23.78 8.36
N ARG A 294 -18.05 -22.46 8.53
CA ARG A 294 -18.22 -21.51 7.41
C ARG A 294 -16.99 -20.63 7.19
N GLY A 295 -16.21 -20.39 8.25
CA GLY A 295 -14.98 -19.60 8.18
C GLY A 295 -13.85 -20.24 8.96
N VAL A 296 -12.64 -20.17 8.42
CA VAL A 296 -11.41 -20.64 9.08
C VAL A 296 -10.28 -19.64 8.85
N SER A 297 -9.48 -19.38 9.88
CA SER A 297 -8.30 -18.52 9.78
C SER A 297 -7.21 -19.01 10.72
N ARG A 298 -5.95 -18.80 10.31
CA ARG A 298 -4.81 -18.87 11.21
C ARG A 298 -4.97 -17.85 12.34
N GLY A 299 -4.54 -18.23 13.54
CA GLY A 299 -4.46 -17.35 14.70
C GLY A 299 -3.49 -16.19 14.46
N HIS A 300 -3.68 -15.09 15.20
CA HIS A 300 -2.81 -13.93 15.08
C HIS A 300 -1.51 -14.06 15.90
N ALA A 301 -1.50 -14.92 16.93
CA ALA A 301 -0.40 -14.98 17.91
C ALA A 301 0.62 -16.10 17.64
N ALA A 302 0.23 -17.17 16.96
CA ALA A 302 1.11 -18.29 16.65
C ALA A 302 0.63 -19.03 15.40
N ASP A 303 1.59 -19.43 14.56
CA ASP A 303 1.35 -20.07 13.27
C ASP A 303 0.64 -21.43 13.36
N ALA A 304 0.82 -22.14 14.48
CA ALA A 304 0.15 -23.42 14.73
C ALA A 304 -1.29 -23.27 15.24
N VAL A 305 -1.72 -22.07 15.64
CA VAL A 305 -3.10 -21.87 16.10
C VAL A 305 -4.00 -21.67 14.89
N VAL A 306 -5.10 -22.40 14.83
CA VAL A 306 -6.14 -22.26 13.80
C VAL A 306 -7.47 -22.11 14.50
N VAL A 307 -8.32 -21.25 13.97
CA VAL A 307 -9.61 -20.90 14.54
C VAL A 307 -10.67 -21.04 13.46
N ALA A 308 -11.77 -21.68 13.81
CA ALA A 308 -12.90 -21.93 12.93
C ALA A 308 -14.19 -21.42 13.57
N VAL A 309 -15.08 -20.90 12.73
CA VAL A 309 -16.41 -20.42 13.12
C VAL A 309 -17.46 -20.98 12.16
N GLY A 310 -18.71 -21.08 12.61
CA GLY A 310 -19.77 -21.65 11.78
C GLY A 310 -21.16 -21.50 12.35
N ASP A 311 -22.02 -22.45 11.97
CA ASP A 311 -23.45 -22.40 12.21
C ASP A 311 -23.80 -22.46 13.71
N SER A 312 -24.90 -21.82 14.09
CA SER A 312 -25.40 -21.73 15.47
C SER A 312 -24.36 -21.19 16.48
N GLY A 313 -23.50 -20.28 16.02
CA GLY A 313 -22.41 -19.71 16.82
C GLY A 313 -21.30 -20.70 17.15
N GLY A 314 -21.09 -21.75 16.36
CA GLY A 314 -20.00 -22.69 16.56
C GLY A 314 -18.64 -21.98 16.51
N CYS A 315 -17.81 -22.15 17.56
CA CYS A 315 -16.44 -21.65 17.63
C CYS A 315 -15.51 -22.79 18.01
N TYR A 316 -14.46 -23.02 17.22
CA TYR A 316 -13.51 -24.11 17.41
C TYR A 316 -12.08 -23.62 17.30
N ARG A 317 -11.18 -24.29 18.00
CA ARG A 317 -9.76 -23.90 18.05
C ARG A 317 -8.85 -25.12 18.02
N SER A 318 -7.80 -25.03 17.22
CA SER A 318 -6.67 -25.97 17.15
C SER A 318 -5.39 -25.26 17.57
N THR A 319 -4.46 -26.01 18.20
CA THR A 319 -3.11 -25.55 18.57
C THR A 319 -1.99 -26.32 17.86
N ASP A 320 -2.35 -27.22 16.96
CA ASP A 320 -1.46 -28.14 16.25
C ASP A 320 -1.70 -28.09 14.74
N ALA A 321 -1.99 -26.87 14.24
CA ALA A 321 -2.19 -26.55 12.84
C ALA A 321 -3.27 -27.40 12.17
N GLY A 322 -4.42 -27.56 12.83
CA GLY A 322 -5.62 -28.20 12.29
C GLY A 322 -5.69 -29.72 12.48
N ALA A 323 -4.73 -30.33 13.19
CA ALA A 323 -4.74 -31.78 13.41
C ALA A 323 -5.74 -32.22 14.49
N THR A 324 -5.90 -31.44 15.57
CA THR A 324 -6.92 -31.66 16.61
C THR A 324 -7.66 -30.38 16.95
N TRP A 325 -8.93 -30.53 17.35
CA TRP A 325 -9.84 -29.41 17.57
C TRP A 325 -10.56 -29.51 18.91
N GLY A 326 -10.74 -28.36 19.56
CA GLY A 326 -11.58 -28.21 20.75
C GLY A 326 -12.67 -27.15 20.54
N VAL A 327 -13.80 -27.32 21.24
CA VAL A 327 -14.87 -26.32 21.28
C VAL A 327 -14.46 -25.14 22.14
N VAL A 328 -14.80 -23.93 21.71
CA VAL A 328 -14.67 -22.70 22.48
C VAL A 328 -16.05 -22.08 22.67
N VAL A 329 -16.27 -21.48 23.84
CA VAL A 329 -17.51 -20.74 24.11
C VAL A 329 -17.62 -19.53 23.17
N SER A 330 -18.70 -19.48 22.41
CA SER A 330 -19.03 -18.36 21.55
C SER A 330 -19.66 -17.21 22.32
N ALA A 331 -19.54 -16.00 21.78
CA ALA A 331 -20.20 -14.80 22.29
C ALA A 331 -21.59 -14.58 21.67
N THR A 332 -22.05 -15.49 20.79
CA THR A 332 -23.33 -15.41 20.08
C THR A 332 -23.85 -16.81 19.74
N ALA A 333 -25.16 -16.91 19.50
CA ALA A 333 -25.80 -18.10 18.96
C ALA A 333 -26.15 -17.96 17.46
N ALA A 334 -25.88 -16.80 16.85
CA ALA A 334 -26.09 -16.56 15.43
C ALA A 334 -25.02 -17.27 14.58
N ASP A 335 -25.35 -17.58 13.34
CA ASP A 335 -24.39 -18.15 12.40
C ASP A 335 -23.26 -17.15 12.14
N LEU A 336 -22.02 -17.64 12.20
CA LEU A 336 -20.83 -16.89 11.83
C LEU A 336 -20.32 -17.42 10.50
N TYR A 337 -20.25 -16.55 9.49
CA TYR A 337 -19.96 -16.96 8.11
C TYR A 337 -18.49 -16.82 7.73
N ALA A 338 -17.75 -15.92 8.36
CA ALA A 338 -16.34 -15.72 8.07
C ALA A 338 -15.57 -15.25 9.31
N VAL A 339 -14.28 -15.59 9.37
CA VAL A 339 -13.34 -15.14 10.40
C VAL A 339 -12.03 -14.73 9.75
N THR A 340 -11.44 -13.63 10.23
CA THR A 340 -10.12 -13.17 9.78
C THR A 340 -9.24 -12.79 10.97
N ARG A 341 -7.93 -12.75 10.71
CA ARG A 341 -6.93 -12.24 11.64
C ARG A 341 -6.58 -10.80 11.29
N CYS A 342 -6.56 -9.93 12.28
CA CYS A 342 -6.00 -8.59 12.19
C CYS A 342 -4.84 -8.45 13.20
N GLN A 343 -4.17 -7.31 13.23
CA GLN A 343 -3.04 -7.08 14.13
C GLN A 343 -3.50 -7.17 15.59
N GLY A 344 -3.07 -8.22 16.29
CA GLY A 344 -3.37 -8.46 17.70
C GLY A 344 -4.79 -8.94 18.00
N ALA A 345 -5.61 -9.26 16.99
CA ALA A 345 -6.96 -9.76 17.21
C ALA A 345 -7.45 -10.67 16.08
N MET A 346 -8.61 -11.29 16.30
CA MET A 346 -9.41 -12.00 15.32
C MET A 346 -10.81 -11.43 15.33
N VAL A 347 -11.43 -11.36 14.17
CA VAL A 347 -12.77 -10.82 13.96
C VAL A 347 -13.56 -11.84 13.16
N ALA A 348 -14.74 -12.20 13.65
CA ALA A 348 -15.70 -13.01 12.91
C ALA A 348 -17.00 -12.24 12.72
N VAL A 349 -17.62 -12.43 11.56
CA VAL A 349 -18.86 -11.75 11.15
C VAL A 349 -19.90 -12.78 10.72
N GLY A 350 -21.17 -12.41 10.78
CA GLY A 350 -22.23 -13.36 10.48
C GLY A 350 -23.61 -12.77 10.29
N PHE A 351 -24.60 -13.61 10.60
CA PHE A 351 -26.01 -13.33 10.45
C PHE A 351 -26.45 -12.10 11.27
N ASP A 352 -27.36 -11.29 10.71
CA ASP A 352 -28.01 -10.17 11.39
C ASP A 352 -27.04 -9.12 11.96
N GLY A 353 -25.95 -8.86 11.24
CA GLY A 353 -24.94 -7.88 11.64
C GLY A 353 -24.04 -8.33 12.79
N GLN A 354 -24.07 -9.62 13.14
CA GLN A 354 -23.27 -10.14 14.25
C GLN A 354 -21.77 -9.98 13.97
N VAL A 355 -21.07 -9.34 14.90
CA VAL A 355 -19.61 -9.25 14.93
C VAL A 355 -19.10 -9.73 16.28
N VAL A 356 -18.13 -10.65 16.28
CA VAL A 356 -17.44 -11.11 17.48
C VAL A 356 -15.93 -10.95 17.31
N ARG A 357 -15.25 -10.63 18.41
CA ARG A 357 -13.81 -10.32 18.42
C ARG A 357 -13.07 -11.10 19.49
N SER A 358 -11.85 -11.52 19.18
CA SER A 358 -10.96 -12.22 20.10
C SER A 358 -9.56 -11.62 20.09
N THR A 359 -8.98 -11.35 21.26
CA THR A 359 -7.59 -10.86 21.42
C THR A 359 -6.61 -11.95 21.84
N ASN A 360 -7.04 -13.21 21.88
CA ASN A 360 -6.24 -14.35 22.33
C ASN A 360 -6.35 -15.55 21.38
N SER A 361 -6.34 -15.25 20.08
CA SER A 361 -6.41 -16.21 18.97
C SER A 361 -7.53 -17.24 19.13
N GLY A 362 -8.75 -16.74 19.34
CA GLY A 362 -9.97 -17.52 19.38
C GLY A 362 -10.17 -18.32 20.67
N SER A 363 -9.42 -18.06 21.75
CA SER A 363 -9.59 -18.78 23.02
C SER A 363 -10.80 -18.26 23.82
N THR A 364 -11.10 -16.97 23.68
CA THR A 364 -12.35 -16.34 24.15
C THR A 364 -12.83 -15.33 23.13
N TRP A 365 -14.14 -15.14 23.05
CA TRP A 365 -14.79 -14.18 22.15
C TRP A 365 -15.61 -13.18 22.94
N ALA A 366 -15.68 -11.94 22.44
CA ALA A 366 -16.57 -10.90 22.92
C ALA A 366 -17.43 -10.41 21.76
N SER A 367 -18.72 -10.20 22.02
CA SER A 367 -19.63 -9.56 21.05
C SER A 367 -19.30 -8.08 20.97
N ILE A 368 -19.21 -7.55 19.75
CA ILE A 368 -19.05 -6.13 19.51
C ILE A 368 -20.44 -5.55 19.26
N ILE A 369 -20.96 -4.81 20.24
CA ILE A 369 -22.30 -4.25 20.19
C ILE A 369 -22.25 -2.90 19.48
N GLY A 370 -23.03 -2.77 18.40
CA GLY A 370 -23.29 -1.50 17.69
C GLY A 370 -22.04 -0.93 17.03
N PRO A 371 -21.80 -1.25 15.76
CA PRO A 371 -22.02 -0.26 14.68
C PRO A 371 -22.50 -0.85 13.32
N VAL A 372 -22.75 -2.16 13.27
CA VAL A 372 -23.40 -2.84 12.13
C VAL A 372 -24.88 -2.98 12.46
N ASN A 373 -25.78 -2.56 11.56
CA ASN A 373 -27.21 -2.54 11.89
C ASN A 373 -27.78 -3.95 11.89
N ALA A 374 -28.77 -4.19 12.76
CA ALA A 374 -29.62 -5.37 12.64
C ALA A 374 -30.26 -5.39 11.23
N GLY A 375 -30.30 -6.56 10.61
CA GLY A 375 -30.70 -6.82 9.23
C GLY A 375 -29.54 -6.89 8.23
N GLU A 376 -28.31 -6.54 8.63
CA GLU A 376 -27.14 -6.56 7.75
C GLU A 376 -26.43 -7.93 7.80
N HIS A 377 -26.85 -8.89 6.96
CA HIS A 377 -26.15 -10.18 6.87
C HIS A 377 -24.74 -9.99 6.27
N LEU A 378 -23.70 -10.22 7.07
CA LEU A 378 -22.30 -10.10 6.65
C LEU A 378 -21.73 -11.47 6.37
N TYR A 379 -21.19 -11.68 5.18
CA TYR A 379 -20.78 -13.00 4.75
C TYR A 379 -19.28 -13.20 4.54
N GLY A 380 -18.54 -12.14 4.23
CA GLY A 380 -17.10 -12.17 4.03
C GLY A 380 -16.42 -11.15 4.92
N VAL A 381 -15.23 -11.49 5.44
CA VAL A 381 -14.38 -10.54 6.18
C VAL A 381 -12.91 -10.79 5.87
N SER A 382 -12.16 -9.72 5.66
CA SER A 382 -10.71 -9.76 5.48
C SER A 382 -10.06 -8.58 6.20
N ALA A 383 -8.78 -8.70 6.54
CA ALA A 383 -8.06 -7.72 7.31
C ALA A 383 -6.62 -7.54 6.84
N TRP A 384 -6.13 -6.31 7.01
CA TRP A 384 -4.71 -5.96 6.91
C TRP A 384 -4.36 -4.97 8.02
N LEU A 385 -3.35 -5.32 8.83
CA LEU A 385 -3.02 -4.58 10.04
C LEU A 385 -4.29 -4.38 10.91
N LEU A 386 -4.69 -3.14 11.17
CA LEU A 386 -5.91 -2.80 11.92
C LEU A 386 -7.12 -2.57 11.02
N THR A 387 -6.94 -2.47 9.71
CA THR A 387 -8.05 -2.29 8.76
C THR A 387 -8.76 -3.62 8.54
N VAL A 388 -10.07 -3.65 8.79
CA VAL A 388 -10.93 -4.82 8.58
C VAL A 388 -12.08 -4.40 7.68
N VAL A 389 -12.32 -5.16 6.61
CA VAL A 389 -13.46 -4.96 5.71
C VAL A 389 -14.36 -6.17 5.80
N ALA A 390 -15.65 -5.93 5.98
CA ALA A 390 -16.71 -6.92 5.90
C ALA A 390 -17.66 -6.59 4.75
N VAL A 391 -18.12 -7.62 4.05
CA VAL A 391 -19.06 -7.50 2.93
C VAL A 391 -20.26 -8.43 3.13
N GLY A 392 -21.42 -8.09 2.55
CA GLY A 392 -22.65 -8.80 2.85
C GLY A 392 -23.78 -8.67 1.83
N ALA A 393 -24.99 -9.00 2.30
CA ALA A 393 -26.23 -8.96 1.53
C ALA A 393 -26.47 -7.59 0.88
N GLY A 394 -27.04 -7.57 -0.32
CA GLY A 394 -27.43 -6.32 -0.98
C GLY A 394 -26.28 -5.34 -1.27
N GLY A 395 -25.04 -5.84 -1.38
CA GLY A 395 -23.85 -5.01 -1.60
C GLY A 395 -23.36 -4.27 -0.36
N ILE A 396 -23.71 -4.72 0.85
CA ILE A 396 -23.22 -4.10 2.09
C ILE A 396 -21.69 -4.16 2.13
N ILE A 397 -21.06 -3.01 2.44
CA ILE A 397 -19.64 -2.89 2.77
C ILE A 397 -19.51 -2.13 4.10
N ARG A 398 -18.74 -2.70 5.02
CA ARG A 398 -18.41 -2.12 6.32
C ARG A 398 -16.89 -2.11 6.47
N ILE A 399 -16.34 -1.00 6.94
CA ILE A 399 -14.91 -0.85 7.22
C ILE A 399 -14.69 -0.52 8.69
N SER A 400 -13.68 -1.14 9.29
CA SER A 400 -13.13 -0.83 10.59
C SER A 400 -11.66 -0.47 10.43
N GLU A 401 -11.21 0.58 11.11
CA GLU A 401 -9.81 1.05 11.08
C GLU A 401 -9.12 0.80 12.44
N ASP A 402 -9.80 0.12 13.37
CA ASP A 402 -9.38 -0.09 14.76
C ASP A 402 -9.39 -1.58 15.17
N GLY A 403 -9.21 -2.48 14.20
CA GLY A 403 -9.13 -3.92 14.43
C GLY A 403 -10.47 -4.55 14.81
N GLY A 404 -11.57 -4.04 14.26
CA GLY A 404 -12.93 -4.57 14.42
C GLY A 404 -13.65 -4.09 15.69
N LEU A 405 -13.23 -2.98 16.30
CA LEU A 405 -13.88 -2.40 17.48
C LEU A 405 -15.03 -1.46 17.09
N SER A 406 -14.86 -0.68 16.03
CA SER A 406 -15.88 0.17 15.44
C SER A 406 -15.91 0.04 13.92
N TRP A 407 -17.07 0.33 13.33
CA TRP A 407 -17.38 0.05 11.92
C TRP A 407 -18.10 1.24 11.31
N LYS A 408 -17.80 1.54 10.05
CA LYS A 408 -18.43 2.60 9.26
C LYS A 408 -18.97 2.02 7.95
N PRO A 409 -20.10 2.52 7.45
CA PRO A 409 -20.58 2.16 6.13
C PRO A 409 -19.67 2.73 5.04
N VAL A 410 -19.45 1.97 3.97
CA VAL A 410 -18.78 2.42 2.74
C VAL A 410 -19.75 2.29 1.57
N PRO A 411 -19.84 3.30 0.66
CA PRO A 411 -20.65 3.19 -0.54
C PRO A 411 -20.23 1.99 -1.41
N SER A 412 -21.20 1.23 -1.89
CA SER A 412 -20.98 0.11 -2.80
C SER A 412 -21.40 0.49 -4.23
N PRO A 413 -20.63 0.10 -5.26
CA PRO A 413 -21.00 0.30 -6.66
C PRO A 413 -22.02 -0.74 -7.17
N THR A 414 -22.49 -1.65 -6.31
CA THR A 414 -23.42 -2.73 -6.66
C THR A 414 -24.45 -2.95 -5.55
N THR A 415 -25.62 -3.47 -5.94
CA THR A 415 -26.66 -3.95 -5.03
C THR A 415 -26.70 -5.49 -4.95
N MET A 416 -25.82 -6.18 -5.69
CA MET A 416 -25.71 -7.64 -5.60
C MET A 416 -25.09 -8.05 -4.28
N THR A 417 -25.55 -9.19 -3.73
CA THR A 417 -24.99 -9.76 -2.52
C THR A 417 -23.52 -10.12 -2.74
N LEU A 418 -22.64 -9.60 -1.88
CA LEU A 418 -21.22 -9.92 -1.86
C LEU A 418 -20.99 -11.07 -0.89
N ARG A 419 -20.30 -12.12 -1.35
CA ARG A 419 -20.08 -13.34 -0.57
C ARG A 419 -18.68 -13.43 0.03
N ALA A 420 -17.67 -12.96 -0.66
CA ALA A 420 -16.31 -13.02 -0.17
C ALA A 420 -15.58 -11.69 -0.40
N VAL A 421 -14.65 -11.40 0.49
CA VAL A 421 -13.70 -10.29 0.36
C VAL A 421 -12.33 -10.80 0.78
N HIS A 422 -11.30 -10.43 0.03
CA HIS A 422 -9.92 -10.80 0.33
C HIS A 422 -8.99 -9.62 0.10
N ARG A 423 -7.96 -9.54 0.94
CA ARG A 423 -6.89 -8.57 0.79
C ARG A 423 -5.64 -9.30 0.28
N SER A 424 -5.33 -9.07 -0.99
CA SER A 424 -4.14 -9.62 -1.66
C SER A 424 -2.85 -9.06 -1.03
N PRO A 425 -1.71 -9.77 -1.13
CA PRO A 425 -0.39 -9.26 -0.72
C PRO A 425 -0.01 -7.91 -1.36
N SER A 426 -0.45 -7.67 -2.60
CA SER A 426 -0.06 -6.50 -3.40
C SER A 426 -0.64 -5.16 -2.90
N GLY A 427 -1.68 -5.17 -2.06
CA GLY A 427 -2.36 -3.92 -1.70
C GLY A 427 -3.86 -3.93 -1.90
N ARG A 428 -4.31 -4.78 -2.83
CA ARG A 428 -5.64 -4.71 -3.41
C ARG A 428 -6.66 -5.50 -2.60
N TRP A 429 -7.81 -4.88 -2.37
CA TRP A 429 -8.99 -5.52 -1.82
C TRP A 429 -9.91 -5.92 -2.98
N THR A 430 -10.33 -7.18 -2.97
CA THR A 430 -11.27 -7.71 -3.97
C THR A 430 -12.45 -8.32 -3.25
N ALA A 431 -13.66 -7.97 -3.66
CA ALA A 431 -14.87 -8.61 -3.19
C ALA A 431 -15.68 -9.16 -4.38
N ALA A 432 -16.26 -10.32 -4.20
CA ALA A 432 -17.06 -10.99 -5.22
C ALA A 432 -18.34 -11.56 -4.64
N GLY A 433 -19.33 -11.79 -5.51
CA GLY A 433 -20.63 -12.29 -5.10
C GLY A 433 -21.54 -12.65 -6.27
N PHE A 434 -22.83 -12.52 -6.03
CA PHE A 434 -23.87 -13.00 -6.93
C PHE A 434 -23.86 -12.31 -8.29
N GLY A 435 -24.32 -13.04 -9.32
CA GLY A 435 -24.31 -12.62 -10.71
C GLY A 435 -22.91 -12.37 -11.27
N GLY A 436 -21.90 -13.05 -10.72
CA GLY A 436 -20.50 -12.90 -11.12
C GLY A 436 -19.92 -11.52 -10.86
N THR A 437 -20.49 -10.80 -9.89
CA THR A 437 -20.08 -9.44 -9.55
C THR A 437 -18.71 -9.46 -8.91
N ILE A 438 -17.75 -8.70 -9.46
CA ILE A 438 -16.44 -8.45 -8.85
C ILE A 438 -16.24 -6.95 -8.70
N ILE A 439 -15.94 -6.52 -7.48
CA ILE A 439 -15.59 -5.14 -7.12
C ILE A 439 -14.20 -5.11 -6.49
N GLN A 440 -13.48 -4.01 -6.66
CA GLN A 440 -12.14 -3.85 -6.10
C GLN A 440 -11.94 -2.48 -5.47
N SER A 441 -11.07 -2.44 -4.47
CA SER A 441 -10.57 -1.22 -3.83
C SER A 441 -9.04 -1.24 -3.79
N LEU A 442 -8.45 -0.07 -4.04
CA LEU A 442 -7.00 0.16 -4.09
C LEU A 442 -6.53 1.13 -2.98
N ASP A 443 -7.46 1.63 -2.18
CA ASP A 443 -7.27 2.65 -1.13
C ASP A 443 -7.67 2.12 0.25
N GLU A 444 -7.31 0.87 0.53
CA GLU A 444 -7.59 0.17 1.78
C GLU A 444 -9.07 -0.06 2.11
N GLY A 445 -9.91 -0.22 1.09
CA GLY A 445 -11.34 -0.50 1.25
C GLY A 445 -12.21 0.75 1.43
N LYS A 446 -11.66 1.95 1.20
CA LYS A 446 -12.36 3.24 1.37
C LYS A 446 -13.24 3.58 0.17
N THR A 447 -12.81 3.26 -1.04
CA THR A 447 -13.60 3.39 -2.27
C THR A 447 -13.54 2.12 -3.10
N TRP A 448 -14.68 1.79 -3.74
CA TRP A 448 -14.85 0.54 -4.48
C TRP A 448 -15.35 0.82 -5.90
N VAL A 449 -14.76 0.11 -6.85
CA VAL A 449 -15.11 0.20 -8.28
C VAL A 449 -15.58 -1.17 -8.77
N LEU A 450 -16.66 -1.19 -9.55
CA LEU A 450 -17.12 -2.38 -10.26
C LEU A 450 -16.12 -2.73 -11.37
N ARG A 451 -15.57 -3.94 -11.33
CA ARG A 451 -14.55 -4.40 -12.28
C ARG A 451 -15.11 -5.30 -13.36
N GLN A 452 -15.91 -6.26 -12.96
CA GLN A 452 -16.45 -7.23 -13.90
C GLN A 452 -17.79 -7.78 -13.44
N VAL A 453 -18.58 -8.18 -14.43
CA VAL A 453 -19.77 -9.01 -14.25
C VAL A 453 -19.57 -10.22 -15.16
N LEU A 454 -19.12 -11.32 -14.57
CA LEU A 454 -18.95 -12.59 -15.24
C LEU A 454 -20.33 -13.23 -15.37
N SER A 455 -20.90 -13.28 -16.57
CA SER A 455 -22.33 -13.57 -16.75
C SER A 455 -22.78 -14.86 -16.05
N PHE A 456 -23.85 -14.74 -15.24
CA PHE A 456 -24.73 -15.76 -14.63
C PHE A 456 -24.17 -16.75 -13.60
N THR A 457 -22.90 -16.71 -13.21
CA THR A 457 -22.38 -17.63 -12.18
C THR A 457 -22.20 -16.90 -10.86
N ASP A 458 -22.71 -17.46 -9.76
CA ASP A 458 -22.48 -16.86 -8.44
C ASP A 458 -21.06 -17.15 -7.96
N LEU A 459 -20.36 -16.10 -7.52
CA LEU A 459 -19.02 -16.22 -6.94
C LEU A 459 -19.14 -16.35 -5.42
N TRP A 460 -18.51 -17.38 -4.87
CA TRP A 460 -18.59 -17.74 -3.46
C TRP A 460 -17.30 -17.47 -2.71
N ALA A 461 -16.15 -17.52 -3.39
CA ALA A 461 -14.83 -17.36 -2.80
C ALA A 461 -14.00 -16.31 -3.52
N VAL A 462 -13.18 -15.59 -2.75
CA VAL A 462 -12.09 -14.76 -3.27
C VAL A 462 -10.84 -15.07 -2.47
N GLY A 463 -9.72 -15.20 -3.16
CA GLY A 463 -8.39 -15.32 -2.59
C GLY A 463 -7.38 -14.57 -3.45
N SER A 464 -6.11 -14.87 -3.25
CA SER A 464 -5.06 -14.41 -4.14
C SER A 464 -3.97 -15.47 -4.23
N ASP A 465 -3.27 -15.51 -5.34
CA ASP A 465 -2.02 -16.28 -5.39
C ASP A 465 -0.95 -15.62 -4.51
N TRP A 466 0.14 -16.37 -4.28
CA TRP A 466 1.30 -15.89 -3.53
C TRP A 466 2.59 -16.19 -4.32
N PRO A 467 3.60 -15.30 -4.31
CA PRO A 467 3.64 -13.99 -3.66
C PRO A 467 3.07 -12.84 -4.50
N VAL A 468 2.77 -13.09 -5.77
CA VAL A 468 2.40 -12.07 -6.77
C VAL A 468 1.15 -11.29 -6.33
N GLY A 469 0.15 -11.98 -5.78
CA GLY A 469 -1.05 -11.36 -5.24
C GLY A 469 -2.11 -11.04 -6.29
N ARG A 470 -2.13 -11.77 -7.42
CA ARG A 470 -3.24 -11.74 -8.36
C ARG A 470 -4.50 -12.23 -7.67
N ALA A 471 -5.60 -11.49 -7.85
CA ALA A 471 -6.86 -11.89 -7.26
C ALA A 471 -7.40 -13.14 -7.98
N VAL A 472 -7.97 -14.06 -7.18
CA VAL A 472 -8.62 -15.28 -7.67
C VAL A 472 -10.04 -15.28 -7.12
N ALA A 473 -11.02 -15.54 -7.98
CA ALA A 473 -12.41 -15.64 -7.60
C ALA A 473 -12.97 -16.96 -8.11
N ALA A 474 -13.77 -17.64 -7.31
CA ALA A 474 -14.33 -18.92 -7.68
C ALA A 474 -15.78 -19.05 -7.25
N GLY A 475 -16.52 -19.90 -7.94
CA GLY A 475 -17.94 -20.01 -7.75
C GLY A 475 -18.56 -21.29 -8.28
N GLU A 476 -19.76 -21.16 -8.83
CA GLU A 476 -20.56 -22.25 -9.40
C GLU A 476 -19.89 -22.89 -10.63
N ASP A 477 -20.31 -24.12 -10.92
CA ASP A 477 -19.82 -24.98 -12.01
C ASP A 477 -18.29 -25.17 -12.01
N GLY A 478 -17.67 -25.10 -10.83
CA GLY A 478 -16.22 -25.26 -10.70
C GLY A 478 -15.40 -24.08 -11.20
N ASN A 479 -16.04 -22.97 -11.57
CA ASN A 479 -15.37 -21.89 -12.28
C ASN A 479 -14.36 -21.17 -11.38
N ILE A 480 -13.12 -21.07 -11.87
CA ILE A 480 -12.08 -20.20 -11.34
C ILE A 480 -11.80 -19.10 -12.34
N PHE A 481 -11.80 -17.87 -11.85
CA PHE A 481 -11.37 -16.69 -12.57
C PHE A 481 -10.11 -16.13 -11.91
N VAL A 482 -9.16 -15.71 -12.72
CA VAL A 482 -7.92 -15.07 -12.30
C VAL A 482 -7.80 -13.72 -12.99
N GLU A 483 -7.30 -12.74 -12.23
CA GLU A 483 -6.99 -11.37 -12.65
C GLU A 483 -5.91 -11.30 -13.74
#